data_AF-A0A3Q7XN51-F1
#
_entry.id   AF-A0A3Q7XN51-F1
#
_cell.length_a   1.000
_cell.length_b   1.000
_cell.length_c   1.000
_cell.angle_alpha   90.00
_cell.angle_beta   90.00
_cell.angle_gamma   90.00
#
_symmetry.space_group_name_H-M   'P 1'
#
loop_
_entity.id
_entity.type
_entity.pdbx_description
1 polymer ?
#
loop_
_entity_poly.entity_id
_entity_poly.type
_entity_poly.pdbx_seq_one_letter_code
_entity_poly.pdbx_strand_id
1 'polypeptide(L)'
;MQGFTGNNTDLAELHSTMRAIELASTSIQMQINPAASEAIILSLGQSSQPYKTCQFILENSLVATARFQAAAAIREAAIREWSFLNADDKRSLISFCLCYAMQHASSPDGYVQAKVSSVAAQLMKRGWLEMVAAEKETLFYQVNQAIVGIHGVDVQFAGIKFLESLVSEFSPSTSSAMGLPREFHEQCRRLLERDFLKTFYQWTSEAASSVTNRIIESDSFVPEVKVCTAALDLMLQILNWDFRSNTSDTKVNVNVFSSGVRQDVDSLKRYECHLVQPGSDWRDVLILSGHIGWLLSLYAALRPKFSCEGYWLDCPIAVSARKLIVQFSSLTGTVFLSDDGKMHERHLLQLLSGILEWVDPPDVVSKAIENGKSESEMLDGCRTFLAIANVTTPYVFDGLLKSIRPIGTLTFLSILMSEVIKVLITSNTEEETWSWEARDILLDTWTALLMPINTITVNTLLPPEGIKAAANLFGFIVECELRMASASAFNDEGDSDYLRASVSAMDERLSSYALIARASIDVTIPLLTSVFSERVTRLNQGRGIIDLTETLEELYSLLLIIGHVIADEGEGEMPLVPNAIQTQFVVNSVEADKHPVILLSRLPCVCGI
;
A
#
# COMPACT_ATOMS: atom_id res chain seq x y z
N MET A 1 31.90 -28.38 11.05
CA MET A 1 32.34 -27.87 12.38
C MET A 1 33.87 -27.88 12.43
N GLN A 2 34.53 -26.86 11.89
CA GLN A 2 35.93 -26.50 12.16
C GLN A 2 36.11 -25.09 11.58
N GLY A 3 36.01 -24.07 12.42
CA GLY A 3 36.11 -22.66 12.04
C GLY A 3 36.39 -21.85 13.32
N PHE A 4 37.28 -20.86 13.21
CA PHE A 4 37.95 -20.09 14.26
C PHE A 4 39.19 -20.73 14.92
N THR A 5 40.29 -20.78 14.18
CA THR A 5 41.65 -20.89 14.74
C THR A 5 42.07 -19.54 15.34
N GLY A 6 41.84 -19.37 16.64
CA GLY A 6 42.22 -18.19 17.42
C GLY A 6 41.72 -18.30 18.85
N ASN A 7 42.66 -18.46 19.79
CA ASN A 7 42.59 -18.64 21.24
C ASN A 7 41.64 -19.72 21.79
N ASN A 8 42.19 -20.61 22.63
CA ASN A 8 41.43 -21.45 23.56
C ASN A 8 40.70 -20.52 24.54
N THR A 9 39.54 -19.99 24.15
CA THR A 9 38.61 -19.35 25.08
C THR A 9 38.23 -20.41 26.10
N ASP A 10 38.51 -20.15 27.38
CA ASP A 10 38.23 -21.11 28.44
C ASP A 10 36.72 -21.35 28.52
N LEU A 11 36.28 -22.60 28.59
CA LEU A 11 34.86 -22.95 28.75
C LEU A 11 34.28 -22.26 29.99
N ALA A 12 35.10 -22.08 31.04
CA ALA A 12 34.72 -21.34 32.23
C ALA A 12 34.42 -19.86 31.96
N GLU A 13 35.18 -19.23 31.06
CA GLU A 13 34.99 -17.84 30.63
C GLU A 13 33.70 -17.70 29.82
N LEU A 14 33.45 -18.61 28.86
CA LEU A 14 32.20 -18.65 28.09
C LEU A 14 30.96 -18.75 28.98
N HIS A 15 30.99 -19.65 29.97
CA HIS A 15 29.91 -19.78 30.95
C HIS A 15 29.76 -18.54 31.83
N SER A 16 30.87 -17.89 32.21
CA SER A 16 30.84 -16.67 33.01
C SER A 16 30.18 -15.52 32.24
N THR A 17 30.58 -15.30 30.99
CA THR A 17 29.99 -14.26 30.14
C THR A 17 28.52 -14.54 29.85
N MET A 18 28.15 -15.80 29.56
CA MET A 18 26.75 -16.17 29.36
C MET A 18 25.89 -15.80 30.58
N ARG A 19 26.33 -16.19 31.80
CA ARG A 19 25.60 -15.84 33.03
C ARG A 19 25.49 -14.34 33.25
N ALA A 20 26.55 -13.58 32.96
CA ALA A 20 26.52 -12.13 33.09
C ALA A 20 25.48 -11.49 32.14
N ILE A 21 25.40 -11.98 30.91
CA ILE A 21 24.44 -11.49 29.90
C ILE A 21 23.01 -11.95 30.23
N GLU A 22 22.82 -13.16 30.75
CA GLU A 22 21.52 -13.65 31.24
C GLU A 22 20.99 -12.78 32.39
N LEU A 23 21.85 -12.48 33.37
CA LEU A 23 21.52 -11.61 34.51
C LEU A 23 21.22 -10.19 34.06
N ALA A 24 22.04 -9.60 33.18
CA ALA A 24 21.81 -8.26 32.64
C ALA A 24 20.49 -8.20 31.85
N SER A 25 20.24 -9.18 30.99
CA SER A 25 19.02 -9.22 30.17
C SER A 25 17.76 -9.34 31.03
N THR A 26 17.80 -10.18 32.06
CA THR A 26 16.70 -10.32 33.03
C THR A 26 16.50 -9.03 33.83
N SER A 27 17.59 -8.38 34.23
CA SER A 27 17.55 -7.14 35.04
C SER A 27 16.93 -5.98 34.27
N ILE A 28 17.22 -5.84 32.96
CA ILE A 28 16.53 -4.87 32.09
C ILE A 28 15.04 -5.12 32.05
N GLN A 29 14.63 -6.39 31.87
CA GLN A 29 13.21 -6.75 31.82
C GLN A 29 12.49 -6.46 33.14
N MET A 30 13.19 -6.58 34.27
CA MET A 30 12.68 -6.25 35.59
C MET A 30 12.86 -4.77 36.00
N GLN A 31 13.42 -3.93 35.12
CA GLN A 31 13.78 -2.53 35.39
C GLN A 31 14.71 -2.33 36.60
N ILE A 32 15.56 -3.31 36.89
CA ILE A 32 16.54 -3.26 37.97
C ILE A 32 17.87 -2.78 37.41
N ASN A 33 18.29 -1.57 37.79
CA ASN A 33 19.54 -0.94 37.34
C ASN A 33 19.78 -1.07 35.81
N PRO A 34 18.86 -0.51 34.98
CA PRO A 34 18.87 -0.72 33.54
C PRO A 34 20.16 -0.21 32.88
N ALA A 35 20.70 0.93 33.33
CA ALA A 35 21.92 1.50 32.76
C ALA A 35 23.16 0.60 32.93
N ALA A 36 23.33 -0.03 34.11
CA ALA A 36 24.44 -0.94 34.32
C ALA A 36 24.29 -2.23 33.49
N SER A 37 23.06 -2.73 33.38
CA SER A 37 22.76 -3.93 32.60
C SER A 37 22.94 -3.68 31.09
N GLU A 38 22.54 -2.52 30.60
CA GLU A 38 22.75 -2.08 29.23
C GLU A 38 24.25 -1.95 28.91
N ALA A 39 25.05 -1.36 29.82
CA ALA A 39 26.50 -1.29 29.65
C ALA A 39 27.15 -2.69 29.53
N ILE A 40 26.68 -3.69 30.30
CA ILE A 40 27.16 -5.06 30.19
C ILE A 40 26.82 -5.66 28.81
N ILE A 41 25.59 -5.47 28.32
CA ILE A 41 25.17 -5.99 27.02
C ILE A 41 25.94 -5.30 25.88
N LEU A 42 26.08 -3.98 25.93
CA LEU A 42 26.85 -3.21 24.95
C LEU A 42 28.32 -3.65 24.92
N SER A 43 28.90 -3.98 26.09
CA SER A 43 30.28 -4.46 26.15
C SER A 43 30.52 -5.74 25.35
N LEU A 44 29.51 -6.62 25.24
CA LEU A 44 29.59 -7.83 24.42
C LEU A 44 29.76 -7.49 22.94
N GLY A 45 28.92 -6.58 22.42
CA GLY A 45 28.98 -6.13 21.02
C GLY A 45 30.27 -5.37 20.69
N GLN A 46 30.80 -4.61 21.65
CA GLN A 46 32.03 -3.82 21.51
C GLN A 46 33.33 -4.62 21.70
N SER A 47 33.24 -5.81 22.29
CA SER A 47 34.42 -6.68 22.47
C SER A 47 34.99 -7.14 21.13
N SER A 48 36.29 -7.46 21.12
CA SER A 48 36.99 -7.94 19.92
C SER A 48 36.62 -9.40 19.64
N GLN A 49 36.12 -9.69 18.44
CA GLN A 49 35.75 -11.04 18.00
C GLN A 49 34.83 -11.83 18.98
N PRO A 50 33.63 -11.31 19.34
CA PRO A 50 32.72 -11.96 20.31
C PRO A 50 32.03 -13.22 19.76
N TYR A 51 32.33 -13.63 18.54
CA TYR A 51 31.55 -14.60 17.78
C TYR A 51 31.40 -15.95 18.49
N LYS A 52 32.48 -16.54 19.01
CA LYS A 52 32.43 -17.80 19.76
C LYS A 52 31.54 -17.70 20.99
N THR A 53 31.68 -16.60 21.75
CA THR A 53 30.88 -16.36 22.95
C THR A 53 29.40 -16.19 22.61
N CYS A 54 29.08 -15.46 21.54
CA CYS A 54 27.70 -15.26 21.12
C CYS A 54 27.07 -16.56 20.58
N GLN A 55 27.82 -17.35 19.80
CA GLN A 55 27.39 -18.69 19.34
C GLN A 55 27.10 -19.60 20.54
N PHE A 56 27.98 -19.60 21.54
CA PHE A 56 27.79 -20.35 22.77
C PHE A 56 26.53 -19.93 23.53
N ILE A 57 26.27 -18.63 23.68
CA ILE A 57 25.05 -18.12 24.31
C ILE A 57 23.81 -18.55 23.53
N LEU A 58 23.84 -18.45 22.20
CA LEU A 58 22.71 -18.85 21.34
C LEU A 58 22.35 -20.33 21.49
N GLU A 59 23.35 -21.21 21.58
CA GLU A 59 23.14 -22.65 21.67
C GLU A 59 22.80 -23.14 23.09
N ASN A 60 23.28 -22.46 24.14
CA ASN A 60 23.23 -22.99 25.51
C ASN A 60 22.35 -22.19 26.48
N SER A 61 22.07 -20.91 26.21
CA SER A 61 21.29 -20.09 27.13
C SER A 61 19.81 -20.43 27.06
N LEU A 62 19.20 -20.63 28.23
CA LEU A 62 17.75 -20.81 28.35
C LEU A 62 16.99 -19.47 28.36
N VAL A 63 17.70 -18.34 28.48
CA VAL A 63 17.11 -17.01 28.53
C VAL A 63 17.00 -16.44 27.11
N ALA A 64 15.76 -16.34 26.60
CA ALA A 64 15.49 -15.92 25.23
C ALA A 64 16.01 -14.49 24.92
N THR A 65 15.94 -13.58 25.90
CA THR A 65 16.48 -12.22 25.75
C THR A 65 18.00 -12.21 25.65
N ALA A 66 18.70 -13.08 26.39
CA ALA A 66 20.16 -13.22 26.27
C ALA A 66 20.57 -13.74 24.88
N ARG A 67 19.82 -14.72 24.35
CA ARG A 67 19.99 -15.22 22.97
C ARG A 67 19.76 -14.10 21.93
N PHE A 68 18.72 -13.29 22.11
CA PHE A 68 18.47 -12.12 21.26
C PHE A 68 19.64 -11.12 21.29
N GLN A 69 20.16 -10.80 22.47
CA GLN A 69 21.30 -9.88 22.62
C GLN A 69 22.59 -10.45 22.01
N ALA A 70 22.84 -11.75 22.16
CA ALA A 70 23.97 -12.41 21.51
C ALA A 70 23.89 -12.32 19.98
N ALA A 71 22.71 -12.51 19.38
CA ALA A 71 22.52 -12.31 17.95
C ALA A 71 22.77 -10.84 17.54
N ALA A 72 22.30 -9.87 18.33
CA ALA A 72 22.56 -8.45 18.09
C ALA A 72 24.07 -8.11 18.14
N ALA A 73 24.78 -8.67 19.12
CA ALA A 73 26.22 -8.50 19.28
C ALA A 73 27.02 -9.10 18.11
N ILE A 74 26.61 -10.25 17.55
CA ILE A 74 27.21 -10.82 16.33
C ILE A 74 27.16 -9.81 15.19
N ARG A 75 25.98 -9.24 14.92
CA ARG A 75 25.80 -8.23 13.88
C ARG A 75 26.67 -7.01 14.11
N GLU A 76 26.64 -6.44 15.31
CA GLU A 76 27.40 -5.22 15.62
C GLU A 76 28.91 -5.43 15.40
N ALA A 77 29.46 -6.50 15.97
CA ALA A 77 30.86 -6.84 15.82
C ALA A 77 31.22 -7.15 14.36
N ALA A 78 30.40 -7.94 13.66
CA ALA A 78 30.66 -8.33 12.28
C ALA A 78 30.65 -7.13 11.32
N ILE A 79 29.72 -6.18 11.47
CA ILE A 79 29.69 -4.96 10.63
C ILE A 79 30.95 -4.12 10.88
N ARG A 80 31.34 -3.93 12.14
CA ARG A 80 32.53 -3.17 12.53
C ARG A 80 33.83 -3.81 12.05
N GLU A 81 33.94 -5.13 12.17
CA GLU A 81 35.18 -5.87 11.94
C GLU A 81 35.25 -6.55 10.56
N TRP A 82 34.26 -6.32 9.68
CA TRP A 82 34.08 -7.06 8.43
C TRP A 82 35.34 -7.10 7.55
N SER A 83 36.08 -6.00 7.46
CA SER A 83 37.31 -5.90 6.66
C SER A 83 38.47 -6.75 7.21
N PHE A 84 38.42 -7.11 8.49
CA PHE A 84 39.45 -7.91 9.17
C PHE A 84 39.12 -9.41 9.20
N LEU A 85 37.88 -9.79 8.94
CA LEU A 85 37.47 -11.19 8.85
C LEU A 85 37.93 -11.80 7.53
N ASN A 86 38.46 -13.02 7.58
CA ASN A 86 38.75 -13.79 6.37
C ASN A 86 37.45 -14.33 5.73
N ALA A 87 37.54 -14.83 4.50
CA ALA A 87 36.38 -15.32 3.76
C ALA A 87 35.67 -16.50 4.45
N ASP A 88 36.43 -17.39 5.09
CA ASP A 88 35.87 -18.58 5.75
C ASP A 88 35.09 -18.21 7.03
N ASP A 89 35.60 -17.27 7.82
CA ASP A 89 34.93 -16.77 9.02
C ASP A 89 33.64 -16.03 8.65
N LYS A 90 33.67 -15.19 7.60
CA LYS A 90 32.46 -14.52 7.06
C LYS A 90 31.40 -15.55 6.66
N ARG A 91 31.79 -16.56 5.88
CA ARG A 91 30.89 -17.63 5.41
C ARG A 91 30.34 -18.46 6.57
N SER A 92 31.20 -18.80 7.53
CA SER A 92 30.85 -19.55 8.74
C SER A 92 29.83 -18.82 9.60
N LEU A 93 30.00 -17.51 9.80
CA LEU A 93 29.05 -16.68 10.55
C LEU A 93 27.67 -16.64 9.90
N ILE A 94 27.62 -16.40 8.59
CA ILE A 94 26.36 -16.39 7.83
C ILE A 94 25.68 -17.76 7.93
N SER A 95 26.42 -18.82 7.64
CA SER A 95 25.89 -20.19 7.68
C SER A 95 25.43 -20.57 9.09
N PHE A 96 26.14 -20.17 10.14
CA PHE A 96 25.74 -20.42 11.52
C PHE A 96 24.39 -19.79 11.83
N CYS A 97 24.21 -18.49 11.56
CA CYS A 97 22.96 -17.81 11.84
C CYS A 97 21.80 -18.42 11.03
N LEU A 98 22.03 -18.75 9.76
CA LEU A 98 21.03 -19.39 8.91
C LEU A 98 20.63 -20.78 9.44
N CYS A 99 21.60 -21.64 9.74
CA CYS A 99 21.35 -22.97 10.27
C CYS A 99 20.67 -22.92 11.63
N TYR A 100 21.07 -22.01 12.52
CA TYR A 100 20.42 -21.82 13.82
C TYR A 100 18.94 -21.47 13.66
N ALA A 101 18.62 -20.54 12.77
CA ALA A 101 17.25 -20.13 12.51
C ALA A 101 16.36 -21.31 12.05
N MET A 102 16.92 -22.17 11.20
CA MET A 102 16.22 -23.36 10.69
C MET A 102 16.10 -24.47 11.75
N GLN A 103 17.17 -24.76 12.49
CA GLN A 103 17.20 -25.83 13.50
C GLN A 103 16.27 -25.54 14.69
N HIS A 104 16.09 -24.27 15.02
CA HIS A 104 15.25 -23.82 16.13
C HIS A 104 13.92 -23.21 15.66
N ALA A 105 13.47 -23.53 14.44
CA ALA A 105 12.24 -22.98 13.86
C ALA A 105 10.97 -23.27 14.68
N SER A 106 10.92 -24.40 15.40
CA SER A 106 9.80 -24.79 16.28
C SER A 106 9.86 -24.14 17.67
N SER A 107 10.86 -23.29 17.95
CA SER A 107 11.01 -22.61 19.24
C SER A 107 9.85 -21.63 19.50
N PRO A 108 9.31 -21.55 20.73
CA PRO A 108 8.27 -20.58 21.07
C PRO A 108 8.77 -19.12 21.02
N ASP A 109 10.08 -18.92 21.16
CA ASP A 109 10.73 -17.60 21.12
C ASP A 109 10.88 -17.04 19.69
N GLY A 110 9.77 -16.82 18.98
CA GLY A 110 9.76 -16.40 17.58
C GLY A 110 10.55 -15.10 17.31
N TYR A 111 10.60 -14.18 18.28
CA TYR A 111 11.36 -12.93 18.16
C TYR A 111 12.89 -13.16 18.11
N VAL A 112 13.40 -14.23 18.73
CA VAL A 112 14.81 -14.62 18.65
C VAL A 112 15.11 -15.14 17.24
N GLN A 113 14.24 -15.98 16.68
CA GLN A 113 14.38 -16.52 15.32
C GLN A 113 14.34 -15.40 14.27
N ALA A 114 13.41 -14.45 14.43
CA ALA A 114 13.33 -13.25 13.58
C ALA A 114 14.62 -12.43 13.67
N LYS A 115 15.16 -12.23 14.88
CA LYS A 115 16.42 -11.50 15.07
C LYS A 115 17.60 -12.20 14.41
N VAL A 116 17.76 -13.50 14.61
CA VAL A 116 18.86 -14.28 14.02
C VAL A 116 18.75 -14.30 12.48
N SER A 117 17.54 -14.43 11.93
CA SER A 117 17.28 -14.36 10.48
C SER A 117 17.65 -12.99 9.91
N SER A 118 17.28 -11.91 10.59
CA SER A 118 17.66 -10.54 10.21
C SER A 118 19.17 -10.33 10.26
N VAL A 119 19.86 -10.88 11.27
CA VAL A 119 21.33 -10.85 11.36
C VAL A 119 21.94 -11.60 10.17
N ALA A 120 21.47 -12.81 9.86
CA ALA A 120 21.95 -13.57 8.70
C ALA A 120 21.78 -12.77 7.39
N ALA A 121 20.61 -12.16 7.17
CA ALA A 121 20.36 -11.30 6.02
C ALA A 121 21.32 -10.10 5.94
N GLN A 122 21.59 -9.45 7.08
CA GLN A 122 22.53 -8.33 7.17
C GLN A 122 23.96 -8.73 6.86
N LEU A 123 24.43 -9.86 7.39
CA LEU A 123 25.76 -10.38 7.08
C LEU A 123 25.88 -10.78 5.61
N MET A 124 24.83 -11.39 5.03
CA MET A 124 24.79 -11.71 3.60
C MET A 124 24.86 -10.46 2.73
N LYS A 125 24.08 -9.42 3.02
CA LYS A 125 24.16 -8.15 2.29
C LYS A 125 25.54 -7.51 2.45
N ARG A 126 26.09 -7.50 3.67
CA ARG A 126 27.41 -6.92 3.96
C ARG A 126 28.52 -7.58 3.16
N GLY A 127 28.44 -8.89 2.94
CA GLY A 127 29.36 -9.68 2.11
C GLY A 127 28.99 -9.77 0.63
N TRP A 128 27.87 -9.19 0.19
CA TRP A 128 27.24 -9.54 -1.08
C TRP A 128 28.14 -9.39 -2.30
N LEU A 129 28.90 -8.29 -2.37
CA LEU A 129 29.81 -8.01 -3.48
C LEU A 129 31.14 -8.77 -3.37
N GLU A 130 31.52 -9.22 -2.17
CA GLU A 130 32.76 -9.97 -1.92
C GLU A 130 32.58 -11.47 -2.19
N MET A 131 31.36 -12.01 -1.98
CA MET A 131 31.05 -13.42 -2.16
C MET A 131 31.00 -13.84 -3.63
N VAL A 132 31.57 -14.99 -3.96
CA VAL A 132 31.46 -15.56 -5.31
C VAL A 132 30.08 -16.19 -5.54
N ALA A 133 29.68 -16.36 -6.80
CA ALA A 133 28.36 -16.89 -7.16
C ALA A 133 28.07 -18.26 -6.52
N ALA A 134 29.03 -19.19 -6.57
CA ALA A 134 28.89 -20.54 -6.00
C ALA A 134 28.63 -20.55 -4.48
N GLU A 135 29.17 -19.57 -3.74
CA GLU A 135 28.91 -19.43 -2.30
C GLU A 135 27.46 -19.00 -2.03
N LYS A 136 26.97 -18.05 -2.84
CA LYS A 136 25.57 -17.61 -2.76
C LYS A 136 24.63 -18.76 -3.09
N GLU A 137 24.91 -19.51 -4.17
CA GLU A 137 24.14 -20.69 -4.58
C GLU A 137 24.08 -21.75 -3.47
N THR A 138 25.19 -22.00 -2.77
CA THR A 138 25.23 -22.97 -1.67
C THR A 138 24.31 -22.56 -0.51
N LEU A 139 24.31 -21.29 -0.13
CA LEU A 139 23.43 -20.77 0.92
C LEU A 139 21.97 -20.80 0.47
N PHE A 140 21.69 -20.35 -0.75
CA PHE A 140 20.34 -20.34 -1.30
C PHE A 140 19.77 -21.74 -1.56
N TYR A 141 20.62 -22.74 -1.84
CA TYR A 141 20.20 -24.13 -1.87
C TYR A 141 19.63 -24.57 -0.52
N GLN A 142 20.29 -24.25 0.60
CA GLN A 142 19.80 -24.58 1.94
C GLN A 142 18.47 -23.88 2.25
N VAL A 143 18.35 -22.60 1.88
CA VAL A 143 17.11 -21.82 2.01
C VAL A 143 15.98 -22.45 1.20
N ASN A 144 16.26 -22.85 -0.05
CA ASN A 144 15.26 -23.48 -0.89
C ASN A 144 14.81 -24.83 -0.32
N GLN A 145 15.72 -25.67 0.19
CA GLN A 145 15.35 -26.93 0.85
C GLN A 145 14.43 -26.71 2.05
N ALA A 146 14.63 -25.63 2.81
CA ALA A 146 13.72 -25.25 3.88
C ALA A 146 12.33 -24.87 3.32
N ILE A 147 12.28 -23.99 2.29
CA ILE A 147 11.02 -23.48 1.69
C ILE A 147 10.20 -24.57 1.00
N VAL A 148 10.84 -25.58 0.41
CA VAL A 148 10.15 -26.76 -0.15
C VAL A 148 9.42 -27.56 0.95
N GLY A 149 9.80 -27.39 2.22
CA GLY A 149 9.10 -27.94 3.37
C GLY A 149 9.42 -29.40 3.69
N ILE A 150 10.52 -29.94 3.15
CA ILE A 150 10.98 -31.32 3.40
C ILE A 150 11.25 -31.57 4.89
N HIS A 151 11.60 -30.52 5.63
CA HIS A 151 11.94 -30.57 7.05
C HIS A 151 10.78 -30.13 7.98
N GLY A 152 9.55 -30.06 7.47
CA GLY A 152 8.35 -29.72 8.23
C GLY A 152 7.95 -28.25 8.14
N VAL A 153 6.72 -27.97 8.59
CA VAL A 153 6.02 -26.68 8.42
C VAL A 153 6.73 -25.52 9.12
N ASP A 154 7.34 -25.76 10.28
CA ASP A 154 8.07 -24.72 11.02
C ASP A 154 9.33 -24.26 10.27
N VAL A 155 10.10 -25.21 9.75
CA VAL A 155 11.30 -24.93 8.96
C VAL A 155 10.94 -24.26 7.63
N GLN A 156 9.82 -24.68 7.02
CA GLN A 156 9.26 -24.03 5.84
C GLN A 156 8.95 -22.56 6.10
N PHE A 157 8.23 -22.28 7.18
CA PHE A 157 7.92 -20.92 7.61
C PHE A 157 9.20 -20.11 7.89
N ALA A 158 10.19 -20.69 8.58
CA ALA A 158 11.46 -20.02 8.87
C ALA A 158 12.24 -19.68 7.58
N GLY A 159 12.25 -20.57 6.59
CA GLY A 159 12.87 -20.32 5.28
C GLY A 159 12.26 -19.13 4.55
N ILE A 160 10.92 -19.02 4.56
CA ILE A 160 10.19 -17.89 3.98
C ILE A 160 10.50 -16.59 4.75
N LYS A 161 10.43 -16.61 6.09
CA LYS A 161 10.73 -15.43 6.93
C LYS A 161 12.18 -14.96 6.82
N PHE A 162 13.11 -15.88 6.55
CA PHE A 162 14.48 -15.51 6.21
C PHE A 162 14.56 -14.76 4.87
N LEU A 163 13.89 -15.23 3.81
CA LEU A 163 13.85 -14.50 2.54
C LEU A 163 13.17 -13.14 2.67
N GLU A 164 12.09 -13.03 3.45
CA GLU A 164 11.45 -11.75 3.78
C GLU A 164 12.43 -10.77 4.44
N SER A 165 13.20 -11.26 5.42
CA SER A 165 14.26 -10.47 6.06
C SER A 165 15.34 -10.05 5.07
N LEU A 166 15.71 -10.93 4.13
CA LEU A 166 16.71 -10.66 3.10
C LEU A 166 16.23 -9.62 2.08
N VAL A 167 15.02 -9.78 1.54
CA VAL A 167 14.42 -8.80 0.61
C VAL A 167 14.29 -7.45 1.30
N SER A 168 13.81 -7.42 2.54
CA SER A 168 13.74 -6.19 3.35
C SER A 168 15.11 -5.52 3.47
N GLU A 169 16.14 -6.28 3.84
CA GLU A 169 17.47 -5.72 4.06
C GLU A 169 18.06 -5.12 2.77
N PHE A 170 17.71 -5.63 1.59
CA PHE A 170 18.16 -5.07 0.31
C PHE A 170 17.32 -3.89 -0.19
N SER A 171 16.10 -3.70 0.32
CA SER A 171 15.26 -2.55 0.00
C SER A 171 15.84 -1.25 0.60
N PRO A 172 15.89 -0.12 -0.14
CA PRO A 172 16.38 1.16 0.38
C PRO A 172 15.67 1.65 1.65
N SER A 173 14.34 1.52 1.70
CA SER A 173 13.50 2.08 2.77
C SER A 173 13.67 1.38 4.11
N THR A 174 14.12 0.12 4.08
CA THR A 174 14.23 -0.75 5.26
C THR A 174 15.65 -1.31 5.47
N SER A 175 16.60 -0.92 4.62
CA SER A 175 18.01 -1.30 4.75
C SER A 175 18.57 -0.79 6.07
N SER A 176 19.29 -1.67 6.79
CA SER A 176 20.03 -1.26 7.96
C SER A 176 21.19 -0.32 7.62
N ALA A 177 21.52 0.57 8.54
CA ALA A 177 22.70 1.42 8.45
C ALA A 177 23.96 0.57 8.65
N MET A 178 24.67 0.26 7.55
CA MET A 178 25.92 -0.49 7.57
C MET A 178 27.18 0.40 7.57
N GLY A 179 27.00 1.73 7.55
CA GLY A 179 28.10 2.68 7.39
C GLY A 179 28.79 2.61 6.02
N LEU A 180 28.10 2.10 5.00
CA LEU A 180 28.62 1.94 3.64
C LEU A 180 28.05 3.01 2.68
N PRO A 181 28.77 3.33 1.58
CA PRO A 181 28.30 4.30 0.59
C PRO A 181 26.99 3.89 -0.09
N ARG A 182 26.20 4.88 -0.53
CA ARG A 182 24.91 4.66 -1.23
C ARG A 182 25.07 3.76 -2.46
N GLU A 183 26.19 3.88 -3.17
CA GLU A 183 26.52 3.10 -4.36
C GLU A 183 26.60 1.60 -4.06
N PHE A 184 27.09 1.23 -2.87
CA PHE A 184 27.12 -0.16 -2.43
C PHE A 184 25.70 -0.72 -2.29
N HIS A 185 24.83 0.00 -1.58
CA HIS A 185 23.45 -0.42 -1.36
C HIS A 185 22.68 -0.53 -2.69
N GLU A 186 22.91 0.41 -3.60
CA GLU A 186 22.29 0.43 -4.92
C GLU A 186 22.79 -0.72 -5.81
N GLN A 187 24.09 -1.04 -5.77
CA GLN A 187 24.63 -2.19 -6.51
C GLN A 187 24.07 -3.52 -5.99
N CYS A 188 24.00 -3.68 -4.66
CA CYS A 188 23.38 -4.86 -4.05
C CYS A 188 21.90 -5.01 -4.46
N ARG A 189 21.14 -3.91 -4.41
CA ARG A 189 19.73 -3.87 -4.85
C ARG A 189 19.57 -4.36 -6.29
N ARG A 190 20.33 -3.79 -7.24
CA ARG A 190 20.28 -4.15 -8.66
C ARG A 190 20.62 -5.61 -8.92
N LEU A 191 21.65 -6.12 -8.24
CA LEU A 191 22.06 -7.53 -8.37
C LEU A 191 20.99 -8.47 -7.83
N LEU A 192 20.38 -8.15 -6.68
CA LEU A 192 19.30 -8.95 -6.12
C LEU A 192 18.08 -9.00 -7.06
N GLU A 193 17.65 -7.84 -7.55
CA GLU A 193 16.51 -7.69 -8.46
C GLU A 193 16.71 -8.51 -9.75
N ARG A 194 17.89 -8.38 -10.37
CA ARG A 194 18.21 -9.04 -11.63
C ARG A 194 18.40 -10.56 -11.48
N ASP A 195 19.13 -10.99 -10.46
CA ASP A 195 19.66 -12.36 -10.41
C ASP A 195 18.82 -13.30 -9.52
N PHE A 196 18.07 -12.79 -8.53
CA PHE A 196 17.47 -13.64 -7.48
C PHE A 196 16.00 -13.38 -7.19
N LEU A 197 15.50 -12.15 -7.37
CA LEU A 197 14.15 -11.77 -6.92
C LEU A 197 13.03 -12.59 -7.60
N LYS A 198 13.18 -12.88 -8.91
CA LYS A 198 12.28 -13.77 -9.66
C LYS A 198 12.28 -15.19 -9.09
N THR A 199 13.46 -15.72 -8.78
CA THR A 199 13.64 -17.06 -8.20
C THR A 199 12.98 -17.16 -6.82
N PHE A 200 13.16 -16.14 -5.97
CA PHE A 200 12.53 -16.10 -4.64
C PHE A 200 11.00 -16.07 -4.74
N TYR A 201 10.46 -15.29 -5.68
CA TYR A 201 9.03 -15.28 -5.95
C TYR A 201 8.53 -16.68 -6.35
N GLN A 202 9.23 -17.38 -7.25
CA GLN A 202 8.86 -18.74 -7.68
C GLN A 202 8.83 -19.71 -6.51
N TRP A 203 9.90 -19.77 -5.71
CA TRP A 203 9.96 -20.66 -4.53
C TRP A 203 8.83 -20.38 -3.55
N THR A 204 8.50 -19.11 -3.37
CA THR A 204 7.46 -18.67 -2.45
C THR A 204 6.06 -19.03 -2.96
N SER A 205 5.80 -18.83 -4.25
CA SER A 205 4.53 -19.23 -4.89
C SER A 205 4.32 -20.74 -4.84
N GLU A 206 5.38 -21.52 -5.11
CA GLU A 206 5.35 -22.98 -5.00
C GLU A 206 5.10 -23.45 -3.57
N ALA A 207 5.71 -22.79 -2.58
CA ALA A 207 5.48 -23.09 -1.17
C ALA A 207 4.02 -22.87 -0.77
N ALA A 208 3.41 -21.73 -1.15
CA ALA A 208 1.99 -21.45 -0.90
C ALA A 208 1.08 -22.48 -1.60
N SER A 209 1.38 -22.80 -2.85
CA SER A 209 0.65 -23.80 -3.63
C SER A 209 0.73 -25.20 -2.99
N SER A 210 1.89 -25.58 -2.47
CA SER A 210 2.13 -26.91 -1.88
C SER A 210 1.28 -27.20 -0.63
N VAL A 211 0.88 -26.16 0.11
CA VAL A 211 0.09 -26.27 1.34
C VAL A 211 -1.40 -26.00 1.13
N THR A 212 -1.79 -25.51 -0.05
CA THR A 212 -3.16 -25.07 -0.37
C THR A 212 -4.19 -26.16 -0.13
N ASN A 213 -3.99 -27.38 -0.65
CA ASN A 213 -4.99 -28.45 -0.53
C ASN A 213 -5.21 -28.85 0.93
N ARG A 214 -4.16 -28.87 1.77
CA ARG A 214 -4.31 -29.19 3.19
C ARG A 214 -5.16 -28.16 3.94
N ILE A 215 -5.02 -26.89 3.57
CA ILE A 215 -5.83 -25.79 4.11
C ILE A 215 -7.29 -25.90 3.61
N ILE A 216 -7.50 -26.19 2.33
CA ILE A 216 -8.83 -26.30 1.73
C ILE A 216 -9.57 -27.59 2.13
N GLU A 217 -8.88 -28.66 2.47
CA GLU A 217 -9.52 -29.92 2.88
C GLU A 217 -9.77 -30.02 4.39
N SER A 218 -9.02 -29.29 5.23
CA SER A 218 -9.17 -29.37 6.69
C SER A 218 -10.34 -28.54 7.24
N ASP A 219 -11.20 -29.14 8.07
CA ASP A 219 -12.28 -28.43 8.78
C ASP A 219 -11.79 -27.68 10.03
N SER A 220 -10.51 -27.81 10.40
CA SER A 220 -9.91 -27.16 11.56
C SER A 220 -8.67 -26.33 11.19
N PHE A 221 -8.24 -25.47 12.12
CA PHE A 221 -7.01 -24.69 11.97
C PHE A 221 -5.78 -25.60 11.81
N VAL A 222 -5.06 -25.42 10.71
CA VAL A 222 -3.85 -26.18 10.38
C VAL A 222 -2.61 -25.28 10.40
N PRO A 223 -1.43 -25.79 10.83
CA PRO A 223 -0.21 -25.01 10.87
C PRO A 223 0.26 -24.56 9.48
N GLU A 224 -0.20 -25.18 8.41
CA GLU A 224 0.02 -24.76 7.03
C GLU A 224 -0.45 -23.34 6.73
N VAL A 225 -1.46 -22.83 7.46
CA VAL A 225 -1.98 -21.47 7.28
C VAL A 225 -0.88 -20.44 7.43
N LYS A 226 -0.01 -20.55 8.46
CA LYS A 226 1.10 -19.58 8.64
C LYS A 226 2.14 -19.62 7.52
N VAL A 227 2.37 -20.77 6.90
CA VAL A 227 3.26 -20.90 5.73
C VAL A 227 2.63 -20.17 4.54
N CYS A 228 1.36 -20.44 4.26
CA CYS A 228 0.65 -19.80 3.16
C CYS A 228 0.57 -18.28 3.37
N THR A 229 0.23 -17.81 4.57
CA THR A 229 0.22 -16.38 4.91
C THR A 229 1.59 -15.75 4.69
N ALA A 230 2.67 -16.32 5.26
CA ALA A 230 4.01 -15.77 5.10
C ALA A 230 4.47 -15.76 3.64
N ALA A 231 4.07 -16.77 2.86
CA ALA A 231 4.37 -16.85 1.44
C ALA A 231 3.66 -15.73 0.66
N LEU A 232 2.36 -15.52 0.90
CA LEU A 232 1.59 -14.44 0.28
C LEU A 232 2.16 -13.06 0.66
N ASP A 233 2.56 -12.87 1.93
CA ASP A 233 3.20 -11.63 2.40
C ASP A 233 4.54 -11.37 1.69
N LEU A 234 5.38 -12.40 1.53
CA LEU A 234 6.65 -12.26 0.81
C LEU A 234 6.43 -12.01 -0.69
N MET A 235 5.46 -12.67 -1.32
CA MET A 235 5.07 -12.37 -2.70
C MET A 235 4.64 -10.91 -2.84
N LEU A 236 3.80 -10.42 -1.92
CA LEU A 236 3.37 -9.02 -1.87
C LEU A 236 4.56 -8.07 -1.68
N GLN A 237 5.49 -8.38 -0.79
CA GLN A 237 6.70 -7.60 -0.58
C GLN A 237 7.56 -7.51 -1.85
N ILE A 238 7.73 -8.63 -2.55
CA ILE A 238 8.48 -8.70 -3.80
C ILE A 238 7.78 -7.88 -4.90
N LEU A 239 6.44 -7.93 -5.00
CA LEU A 239 5.71 -7.12 -5.97
C LEU A 239 5.68 -5.62 -5.61
N ASN A 240 5.86 -5.28 -4.34
CA ASN A 240 6.10 -3.90 -3.87
C ASN A 240 7.56 -3.46 -3.98
N TRP A 241 8.41 -4.27 -4.63
CA TRP A 241 9.75 -3.84 -4.99
C TRP A 241 9.67 -2.73 -6.05
N ASP A 242 10.42 -1.65 -5.86
CA ASP A 242 10.53 -0.58 -6.85
C ASP A 242 11.42 -1.06 -8.01
N PHE A 243 10.80 -1.75 -8.97
CA PHE A 243 11.47 -2.34 -10.13
C PHE A 243 12.04 -1.26 -11.05
N ARG A 244 13.29 -1.44 -11.47
CA ARG A 244 13.88 -0.57 -12.49
C ARG A 244 13.33 -0.95 -13.86
N SER A 245 12.30 -0.24 -14.32
CA SER A 245 11.85 -0.34 -15.72
C SER A 245 12.99 0.08 -16.66
N ASN A 246 13.21 -0.66 -17.75
CA ASN A 246 14.18 -0.36 -18.82
C ASN A 246 13.92 0.97 -19.57
N THR A 247 12.94 1.76 -19.15
CA THR A 247 12.65 3.09 -19.67
C THR A 247 13.64 4.10 -19.09
N SER A 248 14.66 4.43 -19.88
CA SER A 248 15.60 5.55 -19.74
C SER A 248 15.21 6.62 -18.72
N ASP A 249 15.96 6.73 -17.61
CA ASP A 249 16.41 7.92 -16.86
C ASP A 249 15.63 9.26 -16.93
N THR A 250 14.32 9.26 -17.18
CA THR A 250 13.49 10.48 -17.25
C THR A 250 12.33 10.51 -16.26
N LYS A 251 12.26 9.55 -15.33
CA LYS A 251 11.62 9.85 -14.04
C LYS A 251 12.63 10.68 -13.25
N VAL A 252 12.37 11.99 -13.20
CA VAL A 252 12.97 12.97 -12.31
C VAL A 252 13.42 12.28 -11.01
N ASN A 253 14.69 12.43 -10.66
CA ASN A 253 15.30 11.96 -9.42
C ASN A 253 14.45 12.38 -8.20
N VAL A 254 13.41 11.62 -7.88
CA VAL A 254 12.80 11.62 -6.55
C VAL A 254 13.84 10.94 -5.68
N ASN A 255 14.42 11.74 -4.82
CA ASN A 255 15.59 11.39 -4.03
C ASN A 255 15.16 10.36 -2.97
N VAL A 256 15.19 9.07 -3.30
CA VAL A 256 14.80 7.92 -2.44
C VAL A 256 15.61 7.83 -1.11
N PHE A 257 16.50 8.78 -0.83
CA PHE A 257 17.27 8.89 0.41
C PHE A 257 17.29 10.32 1.01
N SER A 258 16.23 11.11 0.86
CA SER A 258 16.08 12.34 1.67
C SER A 258 15.59 12.01 3.09
N SER A 259 16.42 11.30 3.86
CA SER A 259 16.32 11.36 5.32
C SER A 259 16.95 12.67 5.79
N GLY A 260 16.13 13.70 6.03
CA GLY A 260 16.55 14.85 6.83
C GLY A 260 16.55 16.23 6.18
N VAL A 261 15.71 16.50 5.17
CA VAL A 261 15.29 17.89 4.88
C VAL A 261 13.77 17.88 4.88
N ARG A 262 13.19 18.60 5.85
CA ARG A 262 11.76 18.90 5.90
C ARG A 262 11.38 19.62 4.60
N GLN A 263 10.78 18.90 3.66
CA GLN A 263 9.65 19.46 2.92
C GLN A 263 8.45 19.26 3.83
N ASP A 264 8.28 20.26 4.69
CA ASP A 264 7.08 20.43 5.50
C ASP A 264 5.87 20.56 4.56
N VAL A 265 4.83 19.78 4.85
CA VAL A 265 3.39 20.08 4.66
C VAL A 265 2.96 20.32 3.21
N ASP A 266 2.25 19.36 2.59
CA ASP A 266 1.24 19.53 1.49
C ASP A 266 1.11 18.35 0.50
N SER A 267 1.23 17.10 0.97
CA SER A 267 0.67 15.94 0.25
C SER A 267 -0.09 15.06 1.25
N LEU A 268 -1.21 15.58 1.74
CA LEU A 268 -2.09 14.85 2.64
C LEU A 268 -2.82 13.75 1.83
N LYS A 269 -2.29 12.53 1.85
CA LYS A 269 -3.00 11.28 1.47
C LYS A 269 -3.71 11.23 0.10
N ARG A 270 -2.98 11.42 -1.00
CA ARG A 270 -3.29 10.57 -2.17
C ARG A 270 -2.93 9.14 -1.79
N TYR A 271 -3.86 8.21 -1.88
CA TYR A 271 -3.57 6.78 -1.66
C TYR A 271 -2.58 6.35 -2.75
N GLU A 272 -1.29 6.29 -2.39
CA GLU A 272 -0.23 5.93 -3.33
C GLU A 272 -0.46 4.51 -3.87
N CYS A 273 -0.95 4.43 -5.10
CA CYS A 273 -1.01 3.16 -5.81
C CYS A 273 0.41 2.80 -6.29
N HIS A 274 1.04 1.84 -5.62
CA HIS A 274 2.34 1.32 -6.06
C HIS A 274 2.18 0.50 -7.35
N LEU A 275 2.72 1.01 -8.46
CA LEU A 275 2.72 0.33 -9.74
C LEU A 275 3.74 -0.82 -9.77
N VAL A 276 3.33 -1.98 -10.25
CA VAL A 276 4.22 -3.15 -10.37
C VAL A 276 4.72 -3.24 -11.81
N GLN A 277 6.00 -2.93 -12.04
CA GLN A 277 6.59 -2.82 -13.39
C GLN A 277 7.83 -3.72 -13.60
N PRO A 278 7.73 -5.05 -13.41
CA PRO A 278 8.84 -5.96 -13.66
C PRO A 278 9.16 -6.06 -15.16
N GLY A 279 10.38 -6.51 -15.47
CA GLY A 279 10.83 -6.76 -16.84
C GLY A 279 10.07 -7.89 -17.54
N SER A 280 10.21 -7.99 -18.86
CA SER A 280 9.60 -9.04 -19.69
C SER A 280 9.91 -10.47 -19.23
N ASP A 281 11.05 -10.66 -18.58
CA ASP A 281 11.48 -11.95 -18.03
C ASP A 281 10.56 -12.47 -16.94
N TRP A 282 9.68 -11.66 -16.36
CA TRP A 282 8.71 -12.08 -15.34
C TRP A 282 7.39 -12.61 -15.91
N ARG A 283 7.19 -12.53 -17.23
CA ARG A 283 5.93 -12.85 -17.91
C ARG A 283 5.50 -14.31 -17.71
N ASP A 284 6.45 -15.24 -17.75
CA ASP A 284 6.21 -16.66 -17.49
C ASP A 284 5.67 -16.92 -16.08
N VAL A 285 6.17 -16.17 -15.09
CA VAL A 285 5.84 -16.36 -13.67
C VAL A 285 4.60 -15.60 -13.23
N LEU A 286 4.40 -14.37 -13.70
CA LEU A 286 3.29 -13.52 -13.24
C LEU A 286 2.03 -13.66 -14.10
N ILE A 287 2.18 -13.94 -15.39
CA ILE A 287 1.06 -13.94 -16.33
C ILE A 287 0.69 -15.35 -16.79
N LEU A 288 1.68 -16.15 -17.22
CA LEU A 288 1.43 -17.46 -17.85
C LEU A 288 1.29 -18.63 -16.86
N SER A 289 1.64 -18.43 -15.60
CA SER A 289 1.67 -19.47 -14.55
C SER A 289 0.29 -19.89 -14.03
N GLY A 290 -0.76 -19.12 -14.29
CA GLY A 290 -2.08 -19.33 -13.71
C GLY A 290 -2.21 -18.93 -12.24
N HIS A 291 -1.19 -18.28 -11.66
CA HIS A 291 -1.17 -17.87 -10.24
C HIS A 291 -2.38 -17.03 -9.82
N ILE A 292 -2.87 -16.15 -10.69
CA ILE A 292 -4.04 -15.30 -10.40
C ILE A 292 -5.29 -16.17 -10.22
N GLY A 293 -5.50 -17.13 -11.12
CA GLY A 293 -6.61 -18.07 -11.02
C GLY A 293 -6.53 -18.90 -9.74
N TRP A 294 -5.33 -19.37 -9.40
CA TRP A 294 -5.09 -20.07 -8.13
C TRP A 294 -5.38 -19.18 -6.91
N LEU A 295 -4.89 -17.94 -6.86
CA LEU A 295 -5.07 -17.03 -5.73
C LEU A 295 -6.53 -16.67 -5.51
N LEU A 296 -7.26 -16.36 -6.59
CA LEU A 296 -8.70 -16.09 -6.53
C LEU A 296 -9.48 -17.33 -6.07
N SER A 297 -9.10 -18.51 -6.56
CA SER A 297 -9.73 -19.78 -6.15
C SER A 297 -9.44 -20.12 -4.68
N LEU A 298 -8.21 -19.86 -4.22
CA LEU A 298 -7.83 -19.99 -2.81
C LEU A 298 -8.71 -19.08 -1.96
N TYR A 299 -8.75 -17.78 -2.25
CA TYR A 299 -9.58 -16.83 -1.48
C TYR A 299 -11.06 -17.25 -1.45
N ALA A 300 -11.61 -17.62 -2.60
CA ALA A 300 -13.00 -18.08 -2.71
C ALA A 300 -13.27 -19.36 -1.91
N ALA A 301 -12.31 -20.30 -1.86
CA ALA A 301 -12.43 -21.52 -1.06
C ALA A 301 -12.30 -21.25 0.45
N LEU A 302 -11.50 -20.26 0.86
CA LEU A 302 -11.35 -19.89 2.27
C LEU A 302 -12.57 -19.14 2.81
N ARG A 303 -13.23 -18.33 1.97
CA ARG A 303 -14.40 -17.51 2.30
C ARG A 303 -15.49 -18.26 3.09
N PRO A 304 -16.05 -19.39 2.61
CA PRO A 304 -17.09 -20.10 3.35
C PRO A 304 -16.58 -20.83 4.60
N LYS A 305 -15.32 -21.28 4.63
CA LYS A 305 -14.78 -22.10 5.72
C LYS A 305 -14.68 -21.34 7.04
N PHE A 306 -14.25 -20.09 6.96
CA PHE A 306 -14.04 -19.28 8.15
C PHE A 306 -15.24 -18.36 8.44
N SER A 307 -16.26 -18.35 7.58
CA SER A 307 -17.50 -17.54 7.76
C SER A 307 -18.21 -17.77 9.10
N CYS A 308 -18.00 -18.91 9.78
CA CYS A 308 -18.63 -19.24 11.05
C CYS A 308 -18.01 -18.53 12.28
N GLU A 309 -16.81 -17.96 12.18
CA GLU A 309 -16.08 -17.41 13.34
C GLU A 309 -16.21 -15.88 13.51
N GLY A 310 -17.02 -15.20 12.69
CA GLY A 310 -17.29 -13.75 12.80
C GLY A 310 -16.14 -12.81 12.40
N TYR A 311 -14.88 -13.28 12.39
CA TYR A 311 -13.69 -12.45 12.13
C TYR A 311 -12.85 -12.90 10.93
N TRP A 312 -13.39 -13.75 10.05
CA TRP A 312 -12.55 -14.35 9.01
C TRP A 312 -12.01 -13.41 7.96
N LEU A 313 -12.77 -12.35 7.65
CA LEU A 313 -12.34 -11.34 6.69
C LEU A 313 -11.02 -10.73 7.12
N ASP A 314 -10.76 -10.67 8.42
CA ASP A 314 -9.58 -10.07 9.01
C ASP A 314 -8.57 -11.12 9.50
N CYS A 315 -8.78 -12.40 9.14
CA CYS A 315 -7.78 -13.42 9.42
C CYS A 315 -6.52 -13.20 8.55
N PRO A 316 -5.31 -13.49 9.06
CA PRO A 316 -4.07 -13.13 8.39
C PRO A 316 -3.98 -13.61 6.93
N ILE A 317 -4.37 -14.86 6.65
CA ILE A 317 -4.34 -15.41 5.28
C ILE A 317 -5.30 -14.69 4.33
N ALA A 318 -6.50 -14.31 4.79
CA ALA A 318 -7.46 -13.58 3.98
C ALA A 318 -6.96 -12.16 3.67
N VAL A 319 -6.40 -11.47 4.68
CA VAL A 319 -5.80 -10.14 4.51
C VAL A 319 -4.64 -10.19 3.52
N SER A 320 -3.70 -11.13 3.67
CA SER A 320 -2.55 -11.29 2.76
C SER A 320 -3.01 -11.61 1.34
N ALA A 321 -4.02 -12.47 1.17
CA ALA A 321 -4.58 -12.81 -0.13
C ALA A 321 -5.22 -11.59 -0.82
N ARG A 322 -6.05 -10.82 -0.10
CA ARG A 322 -6.67 -9.60 -0.68
C ARG A 322 -5.65 -8.55 -1.06
N LYS A 323 -4.67 -8.27 -0.19
CA LYS A 323 -3.60 -7.32 -0.51
C LYS A 323 -2.80 -7.74 -1.75
N LEU A 324 -2.54 -9.04 -1.89
CA LEU A 324 -1.87 -9.57 -3.08
C LEU A 324 -2.74 -9.44 -4.34
N ILE A 325 -4.05 -9.70 -4.25
CA ILE A 325 -5.01 -9.47 -5.36
C ILE A 325 -5.02 -7.99 -5.78
N VAL A 326 -5.07 -7.06 -4.83
CA VAL A 326 -4.99 -5.61 -5.09
C VAL A 326 -3.68 -5.28 -5.80
N GLN A 327 -2.55 -5.80 -5.32
CA GLN A 327 -1.23 -5.55 -5.92
C GLN A 327 -1.11 -6.09 -7.35
N PHE A 328 -1.68 -7.26 -7.65
CA PHE A 328 -1.73 -7.76 -9.02
C PHE A 328 -2.52 -6.87 -9.96
N SER A 329 -3.44 -6.07 -9.43
CA SER A 329 -4.27 -5.15 -10.21
C SER A 329 -3.53 -3.89 -10.65
N SER A 330 -2.35 -3.61 -10.09
CA SER A 330 -1.44 -2.54 -10.51
C SER A 330 -0.27 -3.03 -11.39
N LEU A 331 -0.30 -4.28 -11.84
CA LEU A 331 0.71 -4.86 -12.74
C LEU A 331 0.63 -4.23 -14.13
N THR A 332 1.75 -3.68 -14.60
CA THR A 332 1.83 -3.00 -15.91
C THR A 332 3.28 -2.99 -16.46
N GLY A 333 3.49 -2.38 -17.62
CA GLY A 333 4.81 -2.23 -18.25
C GLY A 333 5.21 -3.44 -19.11
N THR A 334 6.52 -3.64 -19.27
CA THR A 334 7.09 -4.55 -20.29
C THR A 334 6.83 -6.05 -20.05
N VAL A 335 6.26 -6.41 -18.90
CA VAL A 335 5.75 -7.77 -18.64
C VAL A 335 4.63 -8.15 -19.61
N PHE A 336 3.83 -7.16 -20.03
CA PHE A 336 2.93 -7.26 -21.17
C PHE A 336 3.69 -6.79 -22.43
N LEU A 337 3.77 -7.64 -23.45
CA LEU A 337 4.42 -7.25 -24.71
C LEU A 337 3.59 -6.15 -25.37
N SER A 338 4.23 -5.27 -26.16
CA SER A 338 3.61 -4.08 -26.75
C SER A 338 2.34 -4.36 -27.57
N ASP A 339 2.26 -5.55 -28.17
CA ASP A 339 1.12 -5.98 -29.00
C ASP A 339 0.03 -6.72 -28.19
N ASP A 340 0.20 -6.84 -26.87
CA ASP A 340 -0.56 -7.73 -26.00
C ASP A 340 -1.54 -7.00 -25.07
N GLY A 341 -2.05 -5.84 -25.52
CA GLY A 341 -3.07 -5.07 -24.77
C GLY A 341 -4.26 -5.92 -24.34
N LYS A 342 -4.68 -6.87 -25.20
CA LYS A 342 -5.75 -7.84 -24.87
C LYS A 342 -5.39 -8.81 -23.75
N MET A 343 -4.12 -9.13 -23.53
CA MET A 343 -3.70 -9.97 -22.40
C MET A 343 -3.73 -9.16 -21.10
N HIS A 344 -3.30 -7.90 -21.14
CA HIS A 344 -3.44 -7.01 -20.01
C HIS A 344 -4.90 -6.80 -19.62
N GLU A 345 -5.79 -6.55 -20.59
CA GLU A 345 -7.23 -6.46 -20.36
C GLU A 345 -7.81 -7.73 -19.74
N ARG A 346 -7.42 -8.92 -20.25
CA ARG A 346 -7.86 -10.21 -19.69
C ARG A 346 -7.37 -10.42 -18.25
N HIS A 347 -6.13 -10.03 -17.96
CA HIS A 347 -5.55 -10.07 -16.61
C HIS A 347 -6.37 -9.22 -15.64
N LEU A 348 -6.63 -7.97 -15.99
CA LEU A 348 -7.41 -7.05 -15.17
C LEU A 348 -8.87 -7.51 -15.02
N LEU A 349 -9.47 -8.00 -16.11
CA LEU A 349 -10.84 -8.53 -16.08
C LEU A 349 -10.96 -9.74 -15.15
N GLN A 350 -9.96 -10.63 -15.12
CA GLN A 350 -9.96 -11.78 -14.23
C GLN A 350 -9.92 -11.36 -12.76
N LEU A 351 -9.06 -10.40 -12.40
CA LEU A 351 -8.96 -9.85 -11.05
C LEU A 351 -10.26 -9.14 -10.66
N LEU A 352 -10.76 -8.26 -11.53
CA LEU A 352 -12.01 -7.54 -11.30
C LEU A 352 -13.19 -8.50 -11.14
N SER A 353 -13.27 -9.57 -11.94
CA SER A 353 -14.32 -10.58 -11.81
C SER A 353 -14.26 -11.29 -10.46
N GLY A 354 -13.05 -11.54 -9.94
CA GLY A 354 -12.84 -12.22 -8.65
C GLY A 354 -13.20 -11.38 -7.42
N ILE A 355 -13.19 -10.04 -7.53
CA ILE A 355 -13.50 -9.12 -6.42
C ILE A 355 -14.91 -8.53 -6.49
N LEU A 356 -15.72 -8.84 -7.52
CA LEU A 356 -17.07 -8.27 -7.67
C LEU A 356 -17.94 -8.48 -6.43
N GLU A 357 -17.91 -9.67 -5.82
CA GLU A 357 -18.70 -9.98 -4.61
C GLU A 357 -18.21 -9.23 -3.34
N TRP A 358 -17.15 -8.43 -3.44
CA TRP A 358 -16.68 -7.56 -2.35
C TRP A 358 -17.41 -6.21 -2.35
N VAL A 359 -17.94 -5.79 -3.50
CA VAL A 359 -18.48 -4.43 -3.71
C VAL A 359 -19.87 -4.43 -4.35
N ASP A 360 -20.33 -5.54 -4.94
CA ASP A 360 -21.57 -5.61 -5.71
C ASP A 360 -22.61 -6.56 -5.09
N PRO A 361 -23.89 -6.16 -4.99
CA PRO A 361 -24.42 -4.80 -5.16
C PRO A 361 -23.97 -3.85 -4.02
N PRO A 362 -23.58 -2.60 -4.30
CA PRO A 362 -23.03 -1.70 -3.27
C PRO A 362 -23.92 -1.50 -2.05
N ASP A 363 -25.24 -1.36 -2.26
CA ASP A 363 -26.25 -1.14 -1.21
C ASP A 363 -26.44 -2.36 -0.30
N VAL A 364 -26.27 -3.57 -0.86
CA VAL A 364 -26.33 -4.81 -0.10
C VAL A 364 -25.07 -4.96 0.76
N VAL A 365 -23.90 -4.61 0.21
CA VAL A 365 -22.64 -4.70 0.94
C VAL A 365 -22.55 -3.62 2.03
N SER A 366 -22.91 -2.37 1.74
CA SER A 366 -22.93 -1.30 2.75
C SER A 366 -23.85 -1.67 3.93
N LYS A 367 -25.05 -2.15 3.64
CA LYS A 367 -25.98 -2.62 4.66
C LYS A 367 -25.45 -3.82 5.44
N ALA A 368 -24.70 -4.73 4.83
CA ALA A 368 -24.07 -5.82 5.55
C ALA A 368 -23.01 -5.30 6.54
N ILE A 369 -22.24 -4.28 6.14
CA ILE A 369 -21.25 -3.61 7.01
C ILE A 369 -21.93 -2.92 8.20
N GLU A 370 -23.01 -2.18 7.94
CA GLU A 370 -23.85 -1.58 9.00
C GLU A 370 -24.40 -2.62 9.98
N ASN A 371 -24.64 -3.85 9.52
CA ASN A 371 -25.09 -4.98 10.35
C ASN A 371 -23.93 -5.74 11.03
N GLY A 372 -22.71 -5.21 11.00
CA GLY A 372 -21.53 -5.77 11.69
C GLY A 372 -20.63 -6.68 10.85
N LYS A 373 -20.78 -6.72 9.53
CA LYS A 373 -19.77 -7.34 8.64
C LYS A 373 -18.53 -6.43 8.57
N SER A 374 -17.34 -7.03 8.58
CA SER A 374 -16.09 -6.29 8.33
C SER A 374 -16.10 -5.59 6.96
N GLU A 375 -15.67 -4.34 6.97
CA GLU A 375 -15.53 -3.43 5.83
C GLU A 375 -14.32 -3.75 4.93
N SER A 376 -13.42 -4.62 5.37
CA SER A 376 -12.13 -4.87 4.70
C SER A 376 -12.27 -5.27 3.23
N GLU A 377 -13.26 -6.09 2.88
CA GLU A 377 -13.55 -6.46 1.48
C GLU A 377 -13.95 -5.23 0.63
N MET A 378 -14.80 -4.35 1.18
CA MET A 378 -15.25 -3.13 0.48
C MET A 378 -14.07 -2.19 0.22
N LEU A 379 -13.21 -1.97 1.23
CA LEU A 379 -12.03 -1.12 1.11
C LEU A 379 -11.00 -1.68 0.12
N ASP A 380 -10.67 -2.97 0.22
CA ASP A 380 -9.76 -3.62 -0.73
C ASP A 380 -10.35 -3.68 -2.15
N GLY A 381 -11.68 -3.77 -2.26
CA GLY A 381 -12.40 -3.61 -3.52
C GLY A 381 -12.18 -2.23 -4.13
N CYS A 382 -12.39 -1.16 -3.35
CA CYS A 382 -12.12 0.21 -3.79
C CYS A 382 -10.65 0.40 -4.23
N ARG A 383 -9.69 -0.13 -3.46
CA ARG A 383 -8.26 -0.10 -3.82
C ARG A 383 -7.95 -0.85 -5.11
N THR A 384 -8.70 -1.92 -5.39
CA THR A 384 -8.60 -2.64 -6.67
C THR A 384 -9.04 -1.76 -7.85
N PHE A 385 -10.15 -1.02 -7.73
CA PHE A 385 -10.56 -0.07 -8.76
C PHE A 385 -9.51 1.03 -8.98
N LEU A 386 -8.95 1.59 -7.90
CA LEU A 386 -7.86 2.56 -7.97
C LEU A 386 -6.64 2.00 -8.70
N ALA A 387 -6.23 0.77 -8.37
CA ALA A 387 -5.10 0.11 -9.01
C ALA A 387 -5.31 -0.08 -10.52
N ILE A 388 -6.50 -0.56 -10.91
CA ILE A 388 -6.87 -0.75 -12.32
C ILE A 388 -6.92 0.59 -13.06
N ALA A 389 -7.47 1.64 -12.43
CA ALA A 389 -7.56 2.98 -13.01
C ALA A 389 -6.16 3.55 -13.35
N ASN A 390 -5.17 3.33 -12.49
CA ASN A 390 -3.80 3.81 -12.72
C ASN A 390 -3.05 3.10 -13.85
N VAL A 391 -3.53 1.94 -14.33
CA VAL A 391 -2.88 1.15 -15.38
C VAL A 391 -3.69 1.07 -16.68
N THR A 392 -4.83 1.76 -16.76
CA THR A 392 -5.73 1.71 -17.92
C THR A 392 -6.07 3.10 -18.45
N THR A 393 -6.56 3.15 -19.69
CA THR A 393 -7.25 4.34 -20.21
C THR A 393 -8.72 4.30 -19.81
N PRO A 394 -9.44 5.43 -19.77
CA PRO A 394 -10.86 5.45 -19.42
C PRO A 394 -11.74 4.53 -20.28
N TYR A 395 -11.42 4.38 -21.57
CA TYR A 395 -12.13 3.45 -22.46
C TYR A 395 -11.90 1.98 -22.10
N VAL A 396 -10.64 1.62 -21.84
CA VAL A 396 -10.29 0.25 -21.44
C VAL A 396 -10.91 -0.06 -20.09
N PHE A 397 -10.79 0.86 -19.13
CA PHE A 397 -11.37 0.76 -17.80
C PHE A 397 -12.87 0.46 -17.90
N ASP A 398 -13.64 1.29 -18.62
CA ASP A 398 -15.08 1.10 -18.79
C ASP A 398 -15.44 -0.21 -19.50
N GLY A 399 -14.62 -0.62 -20.46
CA GLY A 399 -14.77 -1.86 -21.23
C GLY A 399 -14.66 -3.14 -20.41
N LEU A 400 -13.96 -3.12 -19.26
CA LEU A 400 -13.76 -4.31 -18.43
C LEU A 400 -15.09 -4.93 -18.00
N LEU A 401 -15.95 -4.24 -17.24
CA LEU A 401 -17.24 -4.80 -16.83
C LEU A 401 -18.23 -4.94 -17.99
N LYS A 402 -18.16 -4.09 -19.03
CA LYS A 402 -19.00 -4.24 -20.24
C LYS A 402 -18.84 -5.61 -20.91
N SER A 403 -17.68 -6.26 -20.73
CA SER A 403 -17.42 -7.58 -21.30
C SER A 403 -18.19 -8.73 -20.62
N ILE A 404 -18.62 -8.54 -19.37
CA ILE A 404 -19.29 -9.57 -18.55
C ILE A 404 -20.66 -9.14 -18.03
N ARG A 405 -21.00 -7.84 -18.11
CA ARG A 405 -22.21 -7.23 -17.56
C ARG A 405 -22.74 -6.15 -18.52
N PRO A 406 -24.04 -5.81 -18.44
CA PRO A 406 -24.63 -4.76 -19.26
C PRO A 406 -24.14 -3.35 -18.90
N ILE A 407 -23.62 -3.17 -17.69
CA ILE A 407 -23.14 -1.89 -17.17
C ILE A 407 -21.61 -1.87 -17.22
N GLY A 408 -21.03 -0.76 -17.68
CA GLY A 408 -19.59 -0.56 -17.72
C GLY A 408 -18.98 -0.14 -16.40
N THR A 409 -17.66 -0.24 -16.31
CA THR A 409 -16.92 -0.02 -15.07
C THR A 409 -17.05 1.42 -14.56
N LEU A 410 -17.12 2.43 -15.44
CA LEU A 410 -17.31 3.83 -15.01
C LEU A 410 -18.70 4.06 -14.41
N THR A 411 -19.73 3.46 -15.01
CA THR A 411 -21.08 3.55 -14.47
C THR A 411 -21.18 2.81 -13.14
N PHE A 412 -20.54 1.64 -13.00
CA PHE A 412 -20.45 0.93 -11.72
C PHE A 412 -19.70 1.75 -10.66
N LEU A 413 -18.58 2.37 -11.01
CA LEU A 413 -17.80 3.25 -10.13
C LEU A 413 -18.66 4.43 -9.62
N SER A 414 -19.48 5.01 -10.48
CA SER A 414 -20.45 6.05 -10.08
C SER A 414 -21.48 5.53 -9.08
N ILE A 415 -22.05 4.34 -9.30
CA ILE A 415 -23.03 3.73 -8.38
C ILE A 415 -22.39 3.44 -7.02
N LEU A 416 -21.18 2.87 -7.03
CA LEU A 416 -20.41 2.57 -5.82
C LEU A 416 -20.12 3.84 -5.01
N MET A 417 -19.62 4.89 -5.67
CA MET A 417 -19.35 6.18 -5.03
C MET A 417 -20.63 6.81 -4.44
N SER A 418 -21.75 6.76 -5.17
CA SER A 418 -23.03 7.27 -4.67
C SER A 418 -23.50 6.54 -3.40
N GLU A 419 -23.33 5.22 -3.33
CA GLU A 419 -23.69 4.48 -2.12
C GLU A 419 -22.75 4.82 -0.95
N VAL A 420 -21.45 4.95 -1.18
CA VAL A 420 -20.47 5.36 -0.15
C VAL A 420 -20.80 6.75 0.40
N ILE A 421 -21.10 7.73 -0.46
CA ILE A 421 -21.53 9.08 -0.06
C ILE A 421 -22.84 9.03 0.75
N LYS A 422 -23.80 8.19 0.33
CA LYS A 422 -25.08 8.04 1.04
C LYS A 422 -24.88 7.50 2.46
N VAL A 423 -24.02 6.51 2.65
CA VAL A 423 -23.66 5.98 3.98
C VAL A 423 -23.02 7.08 4.83
N LEU A 424 -22.06 7.82 4.26
CA LEU A 424 -21.35 8.90 4.94
C LEU A 424 -22.31 9.93 5.56
N ILE A 425 -23.29 10.39 4.79
CA ILE A 425 -24.30 11.37 5.23
C ILE A 425 -25.19 10.78 6.32
N THR A 426 -25.50 9.48 6.24
CA THR A 426 -26.39 8.82 7.20
C THR A 426 -25.68 8.53 8.52
N SER A 427 -24.37 8.28 8.50
CA SER A 427 -23.60 7.89 9.70
C SER A 427 -23.50 8.98 10.77
N ASN A 428 -23.57 10.28 10.41
CA ASN A 428 -23.57 11.44 11.32
C ASN A 428 -22.65 11.36 12.56
N THR A 429 -21.51 10.68 12.44
CA THR A 429 -20.47 10.55 13.47
C THR A 429 -19.27 11.41 13.11
N GLU A 430 -18.69 12.07 14.11
CA GLU A 430 -17.42 12.82 13.99
C GLU A 430 -16.19 11.91 13.82
N GLU A 431 -16.35 10.60 14.05
CA GLU A 431 -15.29 9.61 13.87
C GLU A 431 -15.11 9.22 12.39
N GLU A 432 -13.85 9.05 11.97
CA GLU A 432 -13.50 8.52 10.65
C GLU A 432 -14.06 7.09 10.50
N THR A 433 -15.16 6.96 9.77
CA THR A 433 -15.76 5.66 9.43
C THR A 433 -15.14 5.07 8.15
N TRP A 434 -15.40 3.78 7.88
CA TRP A 434 -14.97 3.13 6.64
C TRP A 434 -15.43 3.88 5.38
N SER A 435 -16.57 4.57 5.42
CA SER A 435 -17.09 5.32 4.26
C SER A 435 -16.27 6.58 3.96
N TRP A 436 -15.57 7.15 4.95
CA TRP A 436 -14.61 8.23 4.72
C TRP A 436 -13.43 7.72 3.89
N GLU A 437 -12.81 6.63 4.33
CA GLU A 437 -11.69 6.02 3.62
C GLU A 437 -12.10 5.55 2.21
N ALA A 438 -13.25 4.88 2.08
CA ALA A 438 -13.76 4.45 0.78
C ALA A 438 -14.02 5.63 -0.16
N ARG A 439 -14.58 6.74 0.34
CA ARG A 439 -14.81 7.96 -0.46
C ARG A 439 -13.50 8.47 -1.04
N ASP A 440 -12.47 8.59 -0.22
CA ASP A 440 -11.20 9.17 -0.63
C ASP A 440 -10.48 8.27 -1.66
N ILE A 441 -10.48 6.94 -1.46
CA ILE A 441 -9.95 5.98 -2.44
C ILE A 441 -10.69 6.07 -3.79
N LEU A 442 -12.02 6.21 -3.76
CA LEU A 442 -12.83 6.33 -4.97
C LEU A 442 -12.65 7.69 -5.66
N LEU A 443 -12.43 8.77 -4.90
CA LEU A 443 -12.06 10.07 -5.48
C LEU A 443 -10.70 10.01 -6.16
N ASP A 444 -9.71 9.37 -5.54
CA ASP A 444 -8.42 9.10 -6.19
C ASP A 444 -8.58 8.26 -7.46
N THR A 445 -9.53 7.32 -7.47
CA THR A 445 -9.84 6.51 -8.66
C THR A 445 -10.36 7.40 -9.79
N TRP A 446 -11.31 8.30 -9.51
CA TRP A 446 -11.79 9.27 -10.48
C TRP A 446 -10.68 10.22 -10.93
N THR A 447 -9.86 10.73 -10.01
CA THR A 447 -8.74 11.62 -10.32
C THR A 447 -7.71 10.94 -11.23
N ALA A 448 -7.35 9.67 -10.98
CA ALA A 448 -6.45 8.89 -11.83
C ALA A 448 -6.98 8.75 -13.26
N LEU A 449 -8.30 8.59 -13.44
CA LEU A 449 -8.93 8.47 -14.75
C LEU A 449 -9.07 9.83 -15.47
N LEU A 450 -9.31 10.92 -14.74
CA LEU A 450 -9.70 12.22 -15.29
C LEU A 450 -8.54 13.21 -15.44
N MET A 451 -7.52 13.14 -14.59
CA MET A 451 -6.37 14.06 -14.64
C MET A 451 -5.61 14.00 -15.99
N PRO A 452 -5.37 12.83 -16.61
CA PRO A 452 -4.75 12.78 -17.94
C PRO A 452 -5.61 13.44 -19.03
N ILE A 453 -6.94 13.39 -18.90
CA ILE A 453 -7.87 14.00 -19.86
C ILE A 453 -7.86 15.53 -19.73
N ASN A 454 -7.79 16.04 -18.50
CA ASN A 454 -7.84 17.48 -18.25
C ASN A 454 -6.55 18.22 -18.67
N THR A 455 -5.42 17.51 -18.73
CA THR A 455 -4.08 18.09 -19.02
C THR A 455 -3.68 17.98 -20.49
N ILE A 456 -4.21 17.02 -21.25
CA ILE A 456 -3.80 16.75 -22.63
C ILE A 456 -4.81 17.33 -23.62
N THR A 457 -4.35 18.12 -24.59
CA THR A 457 -5.13 18.73 -25.69
C THR A 457 -5.60 17.73 -26.77
N VAL A 458 -5.48 16.43 -26.51
CA VAL A 458 -5.80 15.36 -27.46
C VAL A 458 -7.14 14.74 -27.08
N ASN A 459 -7.97 14.44 -28.07
CA ASN A 459 -9.34 13.92 -28.02
C ASN A 459 -9.56 12.59 -27.24
N THR A 460 -8.86 12.31 -26.15
CA THR A 460 -9.16 11.20 -25.24
C THR A 460 -10.31 11.60 -24.31
N LEU A 461 -11.49 11.70 -24.89
CA LEU A 461 -12.73 11.93 -24.14
C LEU A 461 -13.11 10.67 -23.36
N LEU A 462 -13.81 10.83 -22.23
CA LEU A 462 -14.52 9.70 -21.62
C LEU A 462 -15.49 9.05 -22.63
N PRO A 463 -15.77 7.74 -22.50
CA PRO A 463 -16.86 7.13 -23.24
C PRO A 463 -18.21 7.80 -22.87
N PRO A 464 -19.22 7.80 -23.76
CA PRO A 464 -20.50 8.49 -23.52
C PRO A 464 -21.21 8.08 -22.23
N GLU A 465 -21.19 6.79 -21.88
CA GLU A 465 -21.75 6.31 -20.62
C GLU A 465 -20.97 6.83 -19.40
N GLY A 466 -19.65 7.03 -19.56
CA GLY A 466 -18.78 7.65 -18.55
C GLY A 466 -19.10 9.12 -18.31
N ILE A 467 -19.35 9.89 -19.38
CA ILE A 467 -19.79 11.30 -19.28
C ILE A 467 -21.12 11.38 -18.52
N LYS A 468 -22.09 10.53 -18.89
CA LYS A 468 -23.39 10.46 -18.20
C LYS A 468 -23.25 10.03 -16.74
N ALA A 469 -22.37 9.08 -16.44
CA ALA A 469 -22.10 8.63 -15.08
C ALA A 469 -21.50 9.76 -14.23
N ALA A 470 -20.51 10.51 -14.77
CA ALA A 470 -19.91 11.66 -14.12
C ALA A 470 -20.94 12.77 -13.85
N ALA A 471 -21.81 13.09 -14.82
CA ALA A 471 -22.87 14.09 -14.64
C ALA A 471 -23.85 13.71 -13.51
N ASN A 472 -24.32 12.47 -13.50
CA ASN A 472 -25.23 11.97 -12.48
C ASN A 472 -24.57 11.96 -11.09
N LEU A 473 -23.32 11.49 -11.00
CA LEU A 473 -22.55 11.45 -9.77
C LEU A 473 -22.34 12.87 -9.22
N PHE A 474 -21.93 13.82 -10.07
CA PHE A 474 -21.72 15.19 -9.64
C PHE A 474 -23.01 15.84 -9.14
N GLY A 475 -24.14 15.61 -9.82
CA GLY A 475 -25.43 16.11 -9.33
C GLY A 475 -25.81 15.55 -7.96
N PHE A 476 -25.54 14.27 -7.73
CA PHE A 476 -25.74 13.64 -6.42
C PHE A 476 -24.78 14.21 -5.35
N ILE A 477 -23.51 14.43 -5.68
CA ILE A 477 -22.53 15.08 -4.80
C ILE A 477 -23.01 16.46 -4.38
N VAL A 478 -23.44 17.30 -5.33
CA VAL A 478 -23.95 18.65 -5.02
C VAL A 478 -25.13 18.57 -4.06
N GLU A 479 -26.12 17.71 -4.32
CA GLU A 479 -27.27 17.54 -3.41
C GLU A 479 -26.82 17.15 -1.99
N CYS A 480 -25.84 16.25 -1.91
CA CYS A 480 -25.30 15.76 -0.65
C CYS A 480 -24.52 16.82 0.13
N GLU A 481 -23.63 17.56 -0.52
CA GLU A 481 -22.85 18.64 0.11
C GLU A 481 -23.76 19.76 0.61
N LEU A 482 -24.85 20.08 -0.09
CA LEU A 482 -25.84 21.06 0.38
C LEU A 482 -26.62 20.57 1.59
N ARG A 483 -27.00 19.29 1.60
CA ARG A 483 -27.64 18.68 2.77
C ARG A 483 -26.72 18.73 3.99
N MET A 484 -25.44 18.40 3.81
CA MET A 484 -24.44 18.48 4.88
C MET A 484 -24.26 19.92 5.39
N ALA A 485 -24.09 20.89 4.49
CA ALA A 485 -23.95 22.31 4.84
C ALA A 485 -25.17 22.83 5.63
N SER A 486 -26.38 22.45 5.21
CA SER A 486 -27.60 22.81 5.94
C SER A 486 -27.67 22.16 7.33
N ALA A 487 -27.24 20.91 7.47
CA ALA A 487 -27.29 20.18 8.74
C ALA A 487 -26.24 20.69 9.74
N SER A 488 -25.09 21.18 9.27
CA SER A 488 -24.02 21.74 10.11
C SER A 488 -24.19 23.23 10.41
N ALA A 489 -25.23 23.90 9.88
CA ALA A 489 -25.35 25.36 9.89
C ALA A 489 -25.39 26.00 11.29
N PHE A 490 -25.67 25.21 12.32
CA PHE A 490 -25.76 25.66 13.71
C PHE A 490 -24.70 25.06 14.65
N ASN A 491 -23.72 24.33 14.09
CA ASN A 491 -22.64 23.72 14.88
C ASN A 491 -21.52 24.74 15.09
N ASP A 492 -21.29 25.15 16.34
CA ASP A 492 -20.37 26.25 16.72
C ASP A 492 -19.08 25.75 17.43
N GLU A 493 -18.71 24.49 17.22
CA GLU A 493 -17.53 23.89 17.85
C GLU A 493 -16.24 24.19 17.05
N GLY A 494 -15.55 25.28 17.41
CA GLY A 494 -14.33 25.71 16.72
C GLY A 494 -13.08 25.62 17.60
N ASP A 495 -12.21 24.64 17.33
CA ASP A 495 -10.82 24.64 17.79
C ASP A 495 -9.90 25.07 16.63
N SER A 496 -9.09 26.12 16.83
CA SER A 496 -8.46 26.90 15.74
C SER A 496 -7.43 26.11 14.91
N ASP A 497 -6.76 25.11 15.49
CA ASP A 497 -5.76 24.30 14.79
C ASP A 497 -6.40 23.17 13.96
N TYR A 498 -7.60 22.71 14.32
CA TYR A 498 -8.40 21.74 13.56
C TYR A 498 -8.90 22.35 12.23
N LEU A 499 -9.18 23.66 12.23
CA LEU A 499 -9.69 24.38 11.06
C LEU A 499 -8.74 24.35 9.86
N ARG A 500 -7.42 24.48 10.06
CA ARG A 500 -6.48 24.54 8.92
C ARG A 500 -6.34 23.20 8.19
N ALA A 501 -6.25 22.10 8.94
CA ALA A 501 -6.20 20.76 8.36
C ALA A 501 -7.52 20.39 7.68
N SER A 502 -8.65 20.80 8.27
CA SER A 502 -9.99 20.62 7.69
C SER A 502 -10.16 21.39 6.37
N VAL A 503 -9.67 22.64 6.28
CA VAL A 503 -9.75 23.45 5.05
C VAL A 503 -8.93 22.83 3.91
N SER A 504 -7.71 22.38 4.17
CA SER A 504 -6.87 21.73 3.15
C SER A 504 -7.48 20.41 2.65
N ALA A 505 -8.01 19.58 3.56
CA ALA A 505 -8.70 18.34 3.18
C ALA A 505 -9.99 18.60 2.38
N MET A 506 -10.71 19.68 2.71
CA MET A 506 -11.89 20.10 1.95
C MET A 506 -11.50 20.58 0.54
N ASP A 507 -10.43 21.35 0.41
CA ASP A 507 -9.91 21.86 -0.86
C ASP A 507 -9.56 20.71 -1.83
N GLU A 508 -8.77 19.74 -1.38
CA GLU A 508 -8.41 18.56 -2.19
C GLU A 508 -9.65 17.74 -2.64
N ARG A 509 -10.63 17.60 -1.75
CA ARG A 509 -11.91 16.96 -2.07
C ARG A 509 -12.67 17.72 -3.14
N LEU A 510 -12.77 19.04 -3.03
CA LEU A 510 -13.44 19.90 -4.01
C LEU A 510 -12.71 19.90 -5.36
N SER A 511 -11.38 19.86 -5.37
CA SER A 511 -10.57 19.67 -6.57
C SER A 511 -10.89 18.36 -7.29
N SER A 512 -11.08 17.27 -6.54
CA SER A 512 -11.50 15.97 -7.11
C SER A 512 -12.94 16.03 -7.66
N TYR A 513 -13.88 16.66 -6.95
CA TYR A 513 -15.24 16.87 -7.44
C TYR A 513 -15.27 17.74 -8.70
N ALA A 514 -14.41 18.74 -8.80
CA ALA A 514 -14.30 19.59 -9.99
C ALA A 514 -13.85 18.81 -11.22
N LEU A 515 -12.93 17.84 -11.08
CA LEU A 515 -12.57 16.95 -12.19
C LEU A 515 -13.79 16.16 -12.69
N ILE A 516 -14.59 15.60 -11.78
CA ILE A 516 -15.83 14.88 -12.11
C ILE A 516 -16.84 15.83 -12.77
N ALA A 517 -16.95 17.08 -12.31
CA ALA A 517 -17.84 18.06 -12.90
C ALA A 517 -17.44 18.41 -14.34
N ARG A 518 -16.14 18.63 -14.56
CA ARG A 518 -15.54 19.02 -15.84
C ARG A 518 -15.62 17.91 -16.89
N ALA A 519 -15.68 16.65 -16.46
CA ALA A 519 -15.92 15.50 -17.31
C ALA A 519 -17.27 15.56 -18.07
N SER A 520 -18.26 16.31 -17.57
CA SER A 520 -19.54 16.58 -18.25
C SER A 520 -19.96 18.04 -18.07
N ILE A 521 -19.05 18.95 -18.41
CA ILE A 521 -19.22 20.39 -18.17
C ILE A 521 -20.48 21.00 -18.82
N ASP A 522 -20.96 20.38 -19.90
CA ASP A 522 -22.17 20.74 -20.63
C ASP A 522 -23.46 20.54 -19.81
N VAL A 523 -23.46 19.56 -18.91
CA VAL A 523 -24.58 19.26 -18.02
C VAL A 523 -24.39 19.92 -16.64
N THR A 524 -23.16 19.93 -16.13
CA THR A 524 -22.89 20.35 -14.75
C THR A 524 -22.94 21.87 -14.56
N ILE A 525 -22.53 22.68 -15.55
CA ILE A 525 -22.66 24.16 -15.46
C ILE A 525 -24.12 24.61 -15.41
N PRO A 526 -25.03 24.14 -16.30
CA PRO A 526 -26.46 24.44 -16.16
C PRO A 526 -27.07 24.00 -14.83
N LEU A 527 -26.67 22.83 -14.31
CA LEU A 527 -27.10 22.35 -13.01
C LEU A 527 -26.71 23.32 -11.89
N LEU A 528 -25.42 23.69 -11.80
CA LEU A 528 -24.93 24.63 -10.79
C LEU A 528 -25.62 25.99 -10.89
N THR A 529 -25.85 26.47 -12.12
CA THR A 529 -26.58 27.74 -12.37
C THR A 529 -28.01 27.68 -11.84
N SER A 530 -28.72 26.58 -12.09
CA SER A 530 -30.09 26.36 -11.63
C SER A 530 -30.18 26.32 -10.11
N VAL A 531 -29.34 25.50 -9.48
CA VAL A 531 -29.33 25.30 -8.03
C VAL A 531 -28.94 26.59 -7.30
N PHE A 532 -27.92 27.31 -7.79
CA PHE A 532 -27.52 28.60 -7.24
C PHE A 532 -28.65 29.63 -7.32
N SER A 533 -29.30 29.75 -8.49
CA SER A 533 -30.41 30.68 -8.69
C SER A 533 -31.61 30.38 -7.79
N GLU A 534 -31.91 29.10 -7.56
CA GLU A 534 -32.94 28.66 -6.62
C GLU A 534 -32.62 29.09 -5.19
N ARG A 535 -31.38 28.87 -4.72
CA ARG A 535 -30.94 29.25 -3.37
C ARG A 535 -30.93 30.76 -3.15
N VAL A 536 -30.49 31.54 -4.14
CA VAL A 536 -30.60 33.01 -4.12
C VAL A 536 -32.06 33.46 -4.04
N THR A 537 -32.96 32.78 -4.75
CA THR A 537 -34.40 33.11 -4.71
C THR A 537 -34.97 32.86 -3.31
N ARG A 538 -34.62 31.73 -2.68
CA ARG A 538 -34.98 31.44 -1.28
C ARG A 538 -34.44 32.50 -0.32
N LEU A 539 -33.18 32.90 -0.47
CA LEU A 539 -32.55 33.96 0.33
C LEU A 539 -33.32 35.29 0.22
N ASN A 540 -33.72 35.67 -1.00
CA ASN A 540 -34.45 36.92 -1.24
C ASN A 540 -35.90 36.88 -0.71
N GLN A 541 -36.54 35.71 -0.72
CA GLN A 541 -37.91 35.54 -0.20
C GLN A 541 -37.99 35.54 1.33
N GLY A 542 -36.93 35.08 2.03
CA GLY A 542 -36.94 34.95 3.49
C GLY A 542 -36.44 36.17 4.27
N ARG A 543 -36.03 37.27 3.61
CA ARG A 543 -35.48 38.47 4.28
C ARG A 543 -36.45 39.04 5.33
N GLY A 544 -36.12 38.82 6.61
CA GLY A 544 -36.78 39.42 7.77
C GLY A 544 -37.91 38.61 8.43
N ILE A 545 -38.19 37.37 7.98
CA ILE A 545 -39.31 36.56 8.50
C ILE A 545 -38.88 35.13 8.91
N ILE A 546 -37.84 34.56 8.28
CA ILE A 546 -37.39 33.18 8.48
C ILE A 546 -35.88 33.18 8.78
N ASP A 547 -35.40 32.23 9.57
CA ASP A 547 -33.96 31.99 9.74
C ASP A 547 -33.34 31.54 8.41
N LEU A 548 -32.30 32.25 7.97
CA LEU A 548 -31.66 32.05 6.67
C LEU A 548 -30.29 31.35 6.78
N THR A 549 -29.88 30.96 7.99
CA THR A 549 -28.55 30.41 8.27
C THR A 549 -28.25 29.18 7.40
N GLU A 550 -29.17 28.21 7.34
CA GLU A 550 -29.03 27.03 6.46
C GLU A 550 -28.87 27.41 4.98
N THR A 551 -29.63 28.40 4.50
CA THR A 551 -29.56 28.84 3.09
C THR A 551 -28.25 29.56 2.78
N LEU A 552 -27.68 30.27 3.76
CA LEU A 552 -26.38 30.93 3.63
C LEU A 552 -25.24 29.89 3.58
N GLU A 553 -25.28 28.85 4.42
CA GLU A 553 -24.32 27.75 4.37
C GLU A 553 -24.41 26.94 3.08
N GLU A 554 -25.63 26.66 2.59
CA GLU A 554 -25.85 26.05 1.27
C GLU A 554 -25.21 26.92 0.15
N LEU A 555 -25.40 28.25 0.19
CA LEU A 555 -24.81 29.17 -0.79
C LEU A 555 -23.28 29.22 -0.68
N TYR A 556 -22.73 29.23 0.52
CA TYR A 556 -21.29 29.19 0.76
C TYR A 556 -20.67 27.92 0.16
N SER A 557 -21.24 26.75 0.46
CA SER A 557 -20.81 25.47 -0.11
C SER A 557 -20.89 25.46 -1.65
N LEU A 558 -21.99 25.99 -2.23
CA LEU A 558 -22.10 26.14 -3.68
C LEU A 558 -21.01 27.03 -4.28
N LEU A 559 -20.68 28.14 -3.63
CA LEU A 559 -19.64 29.05 -4.12
C LEU A 559 -18.28 28.37 -4.16
N LEU A 560 -17.94 27.59 -3.13
CA LEU A 560 -16.71 26.79 -3.10
C LEU A 560 -16.68 25.76 -4.23
N ILE A 561 -17.76 24.99 -4.42
CA ILE A 561 -17.89 24.02 -5.50
C ILE A 561 -17.75 24.71 -6.86
N ILE A 562 -18.51 25.78 -7.10
CA ILE A 562 -18.50 26.53 -8.37
C ILE A 562 -17.09 27.05 -8.66
N GLY A 563 -16.42 27.64 -7.67
CA GLY A 563 -15.05 28.16 -7.79
C GLY A 563 -14.08 27.10 -8.31
N HIS A 564 -14.08 25.91 -7.69
CA HIS A 564 -13.25 24.79 -8.12
C HIS A 564 -13.64 24.27 -9.51
N VAL A 565 -14.93 24.26 -9.88
CA VAL A 565 -15.34 23.79 -11.22
C VAL A 565 -14.82 24.73 -12.32
N ILE A 566 -14.89 26.06 -12.11
CA ILE A 566 -14.65 27.05 -13.18
C ILE A 566 -13.21 27.56 -13.28
N ALA A 567 -12.35 27.31 -12.29
CA ALA A 567 -10.98 27.78 -12.26
C ALA A 567 -10.03 26.69 -11.75
N ASP A 568 -8.81 26.65 -12.28
CA ASP A 568 -7.72 25.83 -11.73
C ASP A 568 -7.08 26.51 -10.50
N GLU A 569 -6.40 25.71 -9.66
CA GLU A 569 -5.64 26.21 -8.51
C GLU A 569 -4.58 27.24 -8.95
N GLY A 570 -4.49 28.35 -8.21
CA GLY A 570 -3.63 29.50 -8.54
C GLY A 570 -2.44 29.67 -7.60
N GLU A 571 -1.99 28.60 -6.93
CA GLU A 571 -0.85 28.70 -6.02
C GLU A 571 0.46 28.84 -6.78
N GLY A 572 1.04 30.05 -6.77
CA GLY A 572 2.34 30.35 -7.36
C GLY A 572 2.35 30.65 -8.87
N GLU A 573 1.25 30.37 -9.58
CA GLU A 573 1.09 30.66 -11.02
C GLU A 573 -0.25 31.37 -11.32
N MET A 574 -0.39 31.94 -12.51
CA MET A 574 -1.66 32.54 -12.95
C MET A 574 -2.66 31.42 -13.28
N PRO A 575 -3.80 31.32 -12.58
CA PRO A 575 -4.78 30.28 -12.84
C PRO A 575 -5.34 30.42 -14.25
N LEU A 576 -5.39 29.30 -14.97
CA LEU A 576 -5.92 29.23 -16.33
C LEU A 576 -7.39 28.80 -16.32
N VAL A 577 -8.10 29.10 -17.42
CA VAL A 577 -9.45 28.56 -17.63
C VAL A 577 -9.30 27.06 -17.92
N PRO A 578 -10.00 26.16 -17.19
CA PRO A 578 -9.90 24.73 -17.41
C PRO A 578 -10.19 24.33 -18.86
N ASN A 579 -9.41 23.39 -19.39
CA ASN A 579 -9.50 22.94 -20.79
C ASN A 579 -10.91 22.47 -21.19
N ALA A 580 -11.63 21.80 -20.29
CA ALA A 580 -13.02 21.37 -20.52
C ALA A 580 -13.95 22.55 -20.87
N ILE A 581 -13.75 23.70 -20.23
CA ILE A 581 -14.54 24.91 -20.50
C ILE A 581 -14.13 25.51 -21.84
N GLN A 582 -12.83 25.61 -22.11
CA GLN A 582 -12.31 26.18 -23.37
C GLN A 582 -12.77 25.38 -24.60
N THR A 583 -12.84 24.05 -24.46
CA THR A 583 -13.23 23.13 -25.55
C THR A 583 -14.74 23.09 -25.77
N GLN A 584 -15.54 23.03 -24.71
CA GLN A 584 -16.99 22.89 -24.82
C GLN A 584 -17.71 24.23 -25.06
N PHE A 585 -17.22 25.31 -24.46
CA PHE A 585 -17.80 26.65 -24.58
C PHE A 585 -16.84 27.55 -25.37
N VAL A 586 -16.72 27.29 -26.67
CA VAL A 586 -15.91 28.13 -27.57
C VAL A 586 -16.49 29.54 -27.57
N VAL A 587 -15.69 30.51 -27.11
CA VAL A 587 -16.06 31.93 -27.08
C VAL A 587 -16.15 32.45 -28.52
N ASN A 588 -17.35 32.43 -29.10
CA ASN A 588 -17.66 33.32 -30.21
C ASN A 588 -17.76 34.74 -29.61
N SER A 589 -16.86 35.63 -30.03
CA SER A 589 -16.64 36.98 -29.49
C SER A 589 -17.85 37.95 -29.58
N VAL A 590 -19.03 37.46 -29.95
CA VAL A 590 -20.24 38.24 -30.20
C VAL A 590 -21.29 38.10 -29.08
N GLU A 591 -21.16 37.12 -28.15
CA GLU A 591 -22.16 36.91 -27.08
C GLU A 591 -21.56 36.57 -25.71
N ALA A 592 -20.57 37.35 -25.23
CA ALA A 592 -19.99 37.16 -23.89
C ALA A 592 -21.04 37.21 -22.76
N ASP A 593 -22.10 38.01 -22.92
CA ASP A 593 -23.18 38.15 -21.92
C ASP A 593 -24.17 36.98 -21.90
N LYS A 594 -24.08 36.03 -22.85
CA LYS A 594 -24.89 34.80 -22.86
C LYS A 594 -24.06 33.56 -22.51
N HIS A 595 -22.76 33.71 -22.25
CA HIS A 595 -21.88 32.59 -21.98
C HIS A 595 -22.21 31.97 -20.61
N PRO A 596 -22.59 30.68 -20.52
CA PRO A 596 -23.07 30.06 -19.29
C PRO A 596 -22.10 30.18 -18.11
N VAL A 597 -20.79 30.00 -18.36
CA VAL A 597 -19.75 30.14 -17.33
C VAL A 597 -19.56 31.59 -16.86
N ILE A 598 -19.66 32.57 -17.76
CA ILE A 598 -19.54 34.01 -17.40
C ILE A 598 -20.77 34.46 -16.62
N LEU A 599 -21.95 33.95 -16.98
CA LEU A 599 -23.17 34.16 -16.21
C LEU A 599 -23.01 33.59 -14.81
N LEU A 600 -22.60 32.33 -14.68
CA LEU A 600 -22.36 31.67 -13.40
C LEU A 600 -21.34 32.42 -12.53
N SER A 601 -20.22 32.88 -13.11
CA SER A 601 -19.19 33.63 -12.38
C SER A 601 -19.64 35.03 -11.94
N ARG A 602 -20.63 35.62 -12.62
CA ARG A 602 -21.20 36.94 -12.27
C ARG A 602 -22.34 36.85 -11.25
N LEU A 603 -22.98 35.69 -11.08
CA LEU A 603 -24.11 35.52 -10.17
C LEU A 603 -23.83 36.00 -8.73
N PRO A 604 -22.66 35.72 -8.11
CA PRO A 604 -22.37 36.20 -6.75
C PRO A 604 -22.36 37.74 -6.67
N CYS A 605 -21.68 38.38 -7.63
CA CYS A 605 -21.58 39.85 -7.70
C CYS A 605 -22.92 40.54 -8.02
N VAL A 606 -23.79 39.90 -8.82
CA VAL A 606 -25.10 40.44 -9.19
C VAL A 606 -26.12 40.30 -8.05
N CYS A 607 -25.97 39.28 -7.22
CA CYS A 607 -26.88 39.02 -6.10
C CYS A 607 -26.52 39.79 -4.82
N GLY A 608 -25.43 40.56 -4.81
CA GLY A 608 -25.01 41.38 -3.67
C GLY A 608 -24.59 40.53 -2.46
N ILE A 609 -24.06 39.33 -2.72
CA ILE A 609 -23.46 38.42 -1.74
C ILE A 609 -21.96 38.73 -1.66
#